data_AF-A0A3B8SY56-F1
#
_entry.id   AF-A0A3B8SY56-F1
#
_cell.length_a   1.000
_cell.length_b   1.000
_cell.length_c   1.000
_cell.angle_alpha   90.00
_cell.angle_beta   90.00
_cell.angle_gamma   90.00
#
_symmetry.space_group_name_H-M   'P 1'
#
loop_
_entity.id
_entity.type
_entity.pdbx_description
1 polymer ?
#
loop_
_entity_poly.entity_id
_entity_poly.type
_entity_poly.pdbx_seq_one_letter_code
_entity_poly.pdbx_strand_id
1 'polypeptide(L)' 'DPATRDYILDTILTNFNEDSSIIISTHIISDIERILDDVIFIDNGKIKLTSTADELRKKEKASIDEIFRRYFKC' A
#
# COMPACT_ATOMS: atom_id res chain seq x y z
N ASP A 1 -10.31 -13.63 7.69
CA ASP A 1 -9.88 -13.37 9.07
C ASP A 1 -8.56 -12.58 9.04
N PRO A 2 -8.33 -11.60 9.93
CA PRO A 2 -7.08 -10.84 9.97
C PRO A 2 -5.83 -11.73 10.06
N ALA A 3 -5.85 -12.78 10.90
CA ALA A 3 -4.69 -13.66 11.10
C ALA A 3 -4.32 -14.43 9.82
N THR A 4 -5.30 -14.80 9.00
CA THR A 4 -5.04 -15.45 7.71
C THR A 4 -4.39 -14.51 6.70
N ARG A 5 -4.74 -13.22 6.71
CA ARG A 5 -4.15 -12.23 5.80
C ARG A 5 -2.70 -11.97 6.17
N ASP A 6 -2.43 -11.76 7.45
CA ASP A 6 -1.07 -11.58 7.97
C ASP A 6 -0.20 -12.78 7.58
N TYR A 7 -0.69 -14.01 7.78
CA TYR A 7 0.03 -15.22 7.38
C TYR A 7 0.33 -15.29 5.88
N ILE A 8 -0.62 -14.93 5.01
CA ILE A 8 -0.41 -14.92 3.56
C ILE A 8 0.62 -13.87 3.17
N LEU A 9 0.51 -12.66 3.72
CA LEU A 9 1.43 -11.55 3.43
C LEU A 9 2.84 -11.89 3.90
N ASP A 10 3.00 -12.37 5.13
CA ASP A 10 4.29 -12.82 5.68
C ASP A 10 4.91 -13.93 4.81
N THR A 11 4.10 -14.87 4.33
CA THR A 11 4.57 -15.96 3.46
C THR A 11 5.07 -15.41 2.13
N ILE A 12 4.36 -14.46 1.51
CA ILE A 12 4.77 -13.82 0.26
C ILE A 12 6.10 -13.08 0.44
N LEU A 13 6.24 -12.32 1.52
CA LEU A 13 7.43 -11.53 1.82
C LEU A 13 8.64 -12.40 2.18
N THR A 14 8.44 -13.46 2.96
CA THR A 14 9.53 -14.35 3.40
C THR A 14 10.11 -15.16 2.23
N ASN A 15 9.32 -15.43 1.19
CA ASN A 15 9.75 -16.18 0.01
C ASN A 15 10.07 -15.27 -1.19
N PHE A 16 10.02 -13.95 -1.01
CA PHE A 16 10.30 -13.00 -2.08
C PHE A 16 11.79 -13.02 -2.44
N ASN A 17 12.07 -13.00 -3.74
CA ASN A 17 13.41 -12.83 -4.25
C ASN A 17 13.73 -11.33 -4.31
N GLU A 18 14.83 -10.89 -3.70
CA GLU A 18 15.28 -9.49 -3.70
C GLU A 18 15.45 -8.91 -5.12
N ASP A 19 15.73 -9.75 -6.12
CA ASP A 19 15.86 -9.34 -7.54
C ASP A 19 14.51 -9.33 -8.30
N SER A 20 13.39 -9.55 -7.62
CA SER A 20 12.06 -9.57 -8.24
C SER A 20 11.25 -8.31 -7.88
N SER A 21 10.06 -8.16 -8.47
CA SER A 21 9.15 -7.05 -8.16
C SER A 21 7.77 -7.59 -7.86
N ILE A 22 7.14 -7.11 -6.79
CA ILE A 22 5.76 -7.45 -6.43
C ILE A 22 4.87 -6.24 -6.70
N ILE A 23 3.74 -6.47 -7.37
CA ILE A 23 2.66 -5.49 -7.50
C ILE A 23 1.47 -6.02 -6.71
N ILE A 24 1.06 -5.27 -5.68
CA ILE A 24 -0.09 -5.59 -4.84
C ILE A 24 -1.21 -4.58 -5.09
N SER A 25 -2.39 -5.07 -5.46
CA SER A 25 -3.62 -4.28 -5.49
C SER A 25 -4.46 -4.62 -4.26
N THR A 26 -4.64 -3.66 -3.35
CA THR A 26 -5.47 -3.83 -2.15
C THR A 26 -6.23 -2.56 -1.83
N HIS A 27 -7.33 -2.71 -1.10
CA HIS A 27 -8.05 -1.61 -0.42
C HIS A 27 -7.84 -1.65 1.11
N ILE A 28 -7.16 -2.67 1.62
CA ILE A 28 -6.81 -2.83 3.03
C ILE A 28 -5.33 -2.47 3.16
N ILE A 29 -5.07 -1.17 3.26
CA ILE A 29 -3.71 -0.61 3.21
C ILE A 29 -3.02 -0.74 4.57
N SER A 30 -3.80 -0.67 5.66
CA SER A 30 -3.32 -0.79 7.04
C SER A 30 -2.37 -1.97 7.28
N ASP A 31 -2.63 -3.09 6.59
CA ASP A 31 -1.96 -4.36 6.83
C ASP A 31 -0.61 -4.44 6.07
N ILE A 32 -0.50 -3.72 4.95
CA ILE A 32 0.68 -3.77 4.07
C ILE A 32 1.49 -2.49 4.07
N GLU A 33 1.01 -1.41 4.70
CA GLU A 33 1.63 -0.10 4.57
C GLU A 33 3.14 -0.12 4.88
N ARG A 34 3.56 -0.92 5.86
CA ARG A 34 4.95 -0.97 6.35
C ARG A 34 5.95 -1.56 5.35
N ILE A 35 5.46 -2.26 4.33
CA ILE A 35 6.27 -2.96 3.31
C ILE A 35 6.19 -2.30 1.93
N LEU A 36 5.45 -1.18 1.81
CA LEU A 36 5.29 -0.48 0.54
C LEU A 36 6.45 0.49 0.31
N ASP A 37 7.12 0.33 -0.83
CA ASP A 37 8.10 1.29 -1.34
C ASP A 37 7.42 2.39 -2.16
N ASP A 38 6.57 2.00 -3.11
CA ASP A 38 5.82 2.87 -4.01
C ASP A 38 4.30 2.68 -3.88
N VAL A 39 3.57 3.78 -4.07
CA VAL A 39 2.10 3.79 -4.02
C VAL A 39 1.51 4.49 -5.24
N ILE A 40 0.50 3.85 -5.83
CA ILE A 40 -0.30 4.39 -6.94
C ILE A 40 -1.76 4.36 -6.53
N PHE A 41 -2.39 5.53 -6.44
CA PHE A 41 -3.83 5.64 -6.20
C PHE A 41 -4.57 5.72 -7.53
N ILE A 42 -5.50 4.79 -7.72
CA ILE A 42 -6.32 4.67 -8.92
C ILE A 42 -7.78 4.93 -8.56
N ASP A 43 -8.41 5.83 -9.30
CA ASP A 43 -9.83 6.16 -9.17
C ASP A 43 -10.46 6.30 -10.55
N ASN A 44 -11.60 5.65 -10.79
CA ASN A 44 -12.34 5.74 -12.05
C ASN A 44 -11.47 5.54 -13.31
N GLY A 45 -10.56 4.54 -13.27
CA GLY A 45 -9.64 4.23 -14.37
C GLY A 45 -8.53 5.27 -14.59
N LYS A 46 -8.33 6.20 -13.67
CA LYS A 46 -7.31 7.25 -13.74
C LYS A 46 -6.36 7.17 -12.55
N ILE A 47 -5.08 7.40 -12.81
CA ILE A 47 -4.08 7.58 -11.75
C ILE A 47 -4.30 8.97 -11.13
N LYS A 48 -4.55 8.99 -9.82
CA LYS A 48 -4.75 10.22 -9.04
C LYS A 48 -3.47 10.66 -8.34
N LEU A 49 -2.66 9.71 -7.91
CA LEU A 49 -1.43 9.95 -7.18
C LEU A 49 -0.43 8.84 -7.46
N THR A 50 0.84 9.21 -7.62
CA THR A 50 1.98 8.30 -7.69
C THR A 50 3.09 8.93 -6.87
N SER A 51 3.63 8.19 -5.90
CA SER A 51 4.67 8.66 -4.99
C SER A 51 5.32 7.45 -4.33
N THR A 52 6.56 7.62 -3.83
CA THR A 52 7.07 6.69 -2.82
C THR A 52 6.21 6.80 -1.56
N ALA A 53 6.08 5.72 -0.80
CA ALA A 53 5.32 5.71 0.45
C ALA A 53 5.91 6.69 1.47
N ASP A 54 7.24 6.77 1.55
CA ASP A 54 7.94 7.65 2.49
C ASP A 54 7.78 9.14 2.19
N GLU A 55 7.85 9.54 0.92
CA GLU A 55 7.58 10.92 0.54
C GLU A 55 6.13 11.29 0.83
N LEU A 56 5.19 10.38 0.55
CA LEU A 56 3.78 10.63 0.77
C LEU A 56 3.46 10.81 2.25
N ARG A 57 4.01 9.95 3.13
CA ARG A 57 3.89 10.08 4.59
C ARG A 57 4.48 11.40 5.09
N LYS A 58 5.68 11.77 4.62
CA LYS A 58 6.35 13.02 5.02
C LYS A 58 5.56 14.26 4.60
N LYS A 59 5.03 14.24 3.38
CA LYS A 59 4.27 15.36 2.80
C LYS A 59 2.93 15.59 3.50
N GLU A 60 2.15 14.52 3.69
CA GLU A 60 0.78 14.61 4.22
C GLU A 60 0.72 14.50 5.76
N LYS A 61 1.84 14.14 6.40
CA LYS A 61 1.97 13.91 7.85
C LYS A 61 0.91 12.94 8.38
N ALA A 62 0.67 11.88 7.61
CA ALA A 62 -0.37 10.89 7.84
C ALA A 62 0.09 9.53 7.32
N SER A 63 -0.57 8.45 7.76
CA SER A 63 -0.35 7.11 7.22
C SER A 63 -0.92 7.01 5.80
N ILE A 64 -0.42 6.06 5.00
CA ILE A 64 -0.94 5.81 3.64
C ILE A 64 -2.43 5.43 3.70
N ASP A 65 -2.86 4.65 4.69
CA ASP A 65 -4.28 4.32 4.89
C ASP A 65 -5.13 5.58 5.13
N GLU A 66 -4.66 6.51 5.97
CA GLU A 66 -5.37 7.77 6.20
C GLU A 66 -5.46 8.62 4.92
N ILE A 67 -4.36 8.72 4.18
CA ILE A 67 -4.29 9.53 2.95
C ILE A 67 -5.21 8.92 1.89
N PHE A 68 -5.20 7.60 1.74
CA PHE A 68 -6.14 6.89 0.87
C PHE A 68 -7.58 7.20 1.27
N ARG A 69 -7.94 7.04 2.55
CA ARG A 69 -9.30 7.38 3.02
C ARG A 69 -9.67 8.83 2.74
N ARG A 70 -8.74 9.80 2.79
CA ARG A 70 -9.01 11.20 2.44
C ARG A 70 -9.28 11.40 0.95
N TYR A 71 -8.53 10.72 0.08
CA TYR A 71 -8.71 10.81 -1.37
C TYR A 71 -10.00 10.16 -1.87
N PHE A 72 -10.47 9.12 -1.17
CA PHE A 72 -11.59 8.28 -1.62
C PHE A 72 -12.84 8.35 -0.73
N LYS A 73 -12.84 9.16 0.34
CA LYS A 73 -14.07 9.49 1.07
C LYS A 73 -14.87 10.53 0.28
N CYS A 74 -16.09 10.18 -0.07
CA CYS A 74 -17.16 11.11 -0.42
C CYS A 74 -17.75 11.76 0.84
#